data_AF-A0AAI9W3U6-F1
#
_entry.id   AF-A0AAI9W3U6-F1
#
_cell.length_a   1.000
_cell.length_b   1.000
_cell.length_c   1.000
_cell.angle_alpha   90.00
_cell.angle_beta   90.00
_cell.angle_gamma   90.00
#
_symmetry.space_group_name_H-M   'P 1'
#
loop_
_entity.id
_entity.type
_entity.pdbx_description
1 polymer ?
#
loop_
_entity_poly.entity_id
_entity_poly.type
_entity_poly.pdbx_seq_one_letter_code
_entity_poly.pdbx_strand_id
1 'polypeptide(L)'
;LRHQRSNAILLTGYQAEGSGGRLLLDEGKLRIFGNITPIDLDVEQFSLSNHAGQKELTSFARACAPRHVVIFHADQDGREALSSIFAEEMKVHLPTNRVEILLE
;
A
#
# COMPACT_ATOMS: atom_id res chain seq x y z
N LEU A 1 -14.79 -16.06 20.31
CA LEU A 1 -13.55 -15.43 19.78
C LEU A 1 -13.64 -13.90 19.78
N ARG A 2 -14.48 -13.26 18.94
CA ARG A 2 -14.53 -11.77 18.88
C ARG A 2 -15.16 -11.04 20.08
N HIS A 3 -15.83 -11.75 20.99
CA HIS A 3 -16.43 -11.18 22.21
C HIS A 3 -15.54 -11.32 23.46
N GLN A 4 -14.37 -11.95 23.32
CA GLN A 4 -13.42 -12.10 24.42
C GLN A 4 -12.42 -10.96 24.34
N ARG A 5 -12.56 -9.97 25.23
CA ARG A 5 -11.74 -8.74 25.24
C ARG A 5 -10.26 -8.95 25.56
N SER A 6 -9.86 -10.14 25.98
CA SER A 6 -8.45 -10.53 26.11
C SER A 6 -7.78 -10.86 24.77
N ASN A 7 -8.54 -10.87 23.67
CA ASN A 7 -8.02 -11.10 22.32
C ASN A 7 -7.70 -9.78 21.64
N ALA A 8 -6.75 -9.83 20.71
CA ALA A 8 -6.39 -8.72 19.83
C ALA A 8 -6.31 -9.19 18.38
N ILE A 9 -6.41 -8.24 17.44
CA ILE A 9 -6.18 -8.46 16.02
C ILE A 9 -4.91 -7.71 15.62
N LEU A 10 -3.90 -8.45 15.19
CA LEU A 10 -2.62 -7.89 14.75
C LEU A 10 -2.50 -8.04 13.24
N LEU A 11 -2.56 -6.93 12.53
CA LEU A 11 -2.42 -6.88 11.07
C LEU A 11 -0.95 -6.69 10.71
N THR A 12 -0.39 -7.59 9.90
CA THR A 12 1.06 -7.62 9.64
C THR A 12 1.49 -6.86 8.39
N GLY A 13 0.56 -6.23 7.67
CA GLY A 13 0.89 -5.50 6.45
C GLY A 13 -0.16 -4.48 6.09
N TYR A 14 0.09 -3.80 4.97
CA TYR A 14 -0.80 -2.77 4.44
C TYR A 14 -2.21 -3.31 4.19
N GLN A 15 -3.21 -2.49 4.49
CA GLN A 15 -4.61 -2.80 4.22
C GLN A 15 -5.12 -1.88 3.12
N ALA A 16 -5.41 -2.47 1.96
CA ALA A 16 -5.87 -1.75 0.77
C ALA A 16 -7.21 -1.04 1.00
N GLU A 17 -7.40 0.08 0.33
CA GLU A 17 -8.68 0.81 0.34
C GLU A 17 -9.84 -0.11 -0.07
N GLY A 18 -10.99 0.03 0.60
CA GLY A 18 -12.16 -0.82 0.38
C GLY A 18 -12.06 -2.24 0.94
N SER A 19 -10.89 -2.66 1.46
CA SER A 19 -10.75 -3.96 2.12
C SER A 19 -11.38 -4.00 3.51
N GLY A 20 -11.67 -5.20 4.01
CA GLY A 20 -12.13 -5.39 5.38
C GLY A 20 -11.11 -4.93 6.43
N GLY A 21 -9.82 -5.12 6.18
CA GLY A 21 -8.78 -4.66 7.11
C GLY A 21 -8.70 -3.14 7.20
N ARG A 22 -8.93 -2.43 6.09
CA ARG A 22 -9.02 -0.96 6.08
C ARG A 22 -10.23 -0.50 6.90
N LEU A 23 -11.41 -1.09 6.66
CA LEU A 23 -12.61 -0.81 7.45
C LEU A 23 -12.42 -1.10 8.94
N LEU A 24 -11.69 -2.17 9.27
CA LEU A 24 -11.39 -2.53 10.65
C LEU A 24 -10.48 -1.51 11.32
N LEU A 25 -9.43 -1.04 10.65
CA LEU A 25 -8.51 -0.04 11.18
C LEU A 25 -9.18 1.34 11.34
N ASP A 26 -9.97 1.76 10.34
CA ASP A 26 -10.53 3.10 10.31
C ASP A 26 -11.80 3.21 11.18
N GLU A 27 -12.62 2.15 11.24
CA GLU A 27 -13.94 2.20 11.89
C GLU A 27 -14.15 1.15 13.00
N GLY A 28 -13.22 0.24 13.23
CA GLY A 28 -13.40 -0.87 14.19
C GLY A 28 -14.49 -1.85 13.76
N LYS A 29 -14.74 -2.01 12.46
CA LYS A 29 -15.85 -2.82 11.91
C LYS A 29 -15.41 -3.78 10.83
N LEU A 30 -16.17 -4.86 10.66
CA LEU A 30 -16.02 -5.82 9.56
C LEU A 30 -17.36 -6.16 8.92
N ARG A 31 -17.34 -6.48 7.63
CA ARG A 31 -18.48 -7.13 6.96
C ARG A 31 -18.45 -8.62 7.29
N ILE A 32 -19.42 -9.08 8.09
CA ILE A 32 -19.58 -10.48 8.47
C ILE A 32 -20.98 -10.92 8.02
N PHE A 33 -21.05 -11.89 7.11
CA PHE A 33 -22.30 -12.38 6.51
C PHE A 33 -23.20 -11.25 5.97
N GLY A 34 -22.59 -10.27 5.29
CA GLY A 34 -23.29 -9.11 4.71
C GLY A 34 -23.56 -7.96 5.68
N ASN A 35 -23.42 -8.18 7.00
CA ASN A 35 -23.70 -7.17 8.02
C ASN A 35 -22.43 -6.40 8.43
N ILE A 36 -22.56 -5.09 8.56
CA ILE A 36 -21.53 -4.25 9.19
C ILE A 36 -21.55 -4.55 10.68
N THR A 37 -20.46 -5.13 11.17
CA THR A 37 -20.37 -5.72 12.50
C THR A 37 -19.26 -5.03 13.29
N PRO A 38 -19.54 -4.46 14.48
CA PRO A 38 -18.53 -3.87 15.33
C PRO A 38 -17.61 -4.94 15.93
N ILE A 39 -16.33 -4.59 16.06
CA ILE A 39 -15.27 -5.43 16.59
C ILE A 39 -14.67 -4.74 17.81
N ASP A 40 -15.14 -5.14 19.01
CA ASP A 40 -14.71 -4.58 20.28
C ASP A 40 -13.44 -5.26 20.82
N LEU A 41 -12.40 -5.32 19.98
CA LEU A 41 -11.09 -5.86 20.32
C LEU A 41 -10.01 -4.81 20.06
N ASP A 42 -8.85 -4.96 20.69
CA ASP A 42 -7.67 -4.18 20.35
C ASP A 42 -7.21 -4.56 18.94
N VAL A 43 -6.96 -3.55 18.10
CA VAL A 43 -6.49 -3.72 16.73
C VAL A 43 -5.22 -2.92 16.55
N GLU A 44 -4.13 -3.59 16.17
CA GLU A 44 -2.87 -2.94 15.81
C GLU A 44 -2.37 -3.39 14.44
N GLN A 45 -1.63 -2.51 13.78
CA GLN A 45 -0.98 -2.78 12.50
C GLN A 45 0.53 -2.66 12.63
N PHE A 46 1.24 -3.65 12.11
CA PHE A 46 2.69 -3.70 12.00
C PHE A 46 3.10 -3.68 10.53
N SER A 47 4.19 -2.98 10.22
CA SER A 47 4.75 -2.92 8.87
C SER A 47 5.68 -4.10 8.58
N LEU A 48 5.12 -5.31 8.47
CA LEU A 48 5.85 -6.56 8.16
C LEU A 48 5.46 -7.11 6.77
N SER A 49 5.19 -6.22 5.82
CA SER A 49 4.59 -6.57 4.52
C SER A 49 5.56 -7.20 3.51
N ASN A 50 6.85 -7.34 3.84
CA ASN A 50 7.93 -7.75 2.93
C ASN A 50 8.08 -6.89 1.66
N HIS A 51 7.46 -5.70 1.61
CA HIS A 51 7.70 -4.76 0.52
C HIS A 51 8.92 -3.89 0.83
N ALA A 52 9.68 -3.56 -0.21
CA ALA A 52 10.77 -2.60 -0.11
C ALA A 52 10.24 -1.21 0.25
N GLY A 53 10.94 -0.51 1.14
CA GLY A 53 10.65 0.88 1.46
C GLY A 53 11.18 1.83 0.39
N GLN A 54 10.91 3.12 0.57
CA GLN A 54 11.37 4.17 -0.34
C GLN A 54 12.88 4.14 -0.55
N LYS A 55 13.67 3.93 0.50
CA LYS A 55 15.13 3.91 0.42
C LYS A 55 15.63 2.75 -0.43
N GLU A 56 15.07 1.56 -0.22
CA GLU A 56 15.46 0.35 -0.96
C GLU A 56 15.05 0.47 -2.44
N LEU A 57 13.84 0.95 -2.72
CA LEU A 57 13.35 1.17 -4.09
C LEU A 57 14.18 2.21 -4.85
N THR A 58 14.49 3.34 -4.21
CA THR A 58 15.31 4.40 -4.82
C THR A 58 16.75 3.98 -5.05
N SER A 59 17.35 3.26 -4.10
CA SER A 59 18.68 2.68 -4.26
C SER A 59 18.72 1.66 -5.39
N PHE A 60 17.70 0.79 -5.49
CA PHE A 60 17.60 -0.20 -6.54
C PHE A 60 17.49 0.44 -7.93
N ALA A 61 16.59 1.41 -8.10
CA ALA A 61 16.40 2.10 -9.38
C ALA A 61 17.68 2.82 -9.83
N ARG A 62 18.35 3.55 -8.93
CA ARG A 62 19.62 4.24 -9.26
C ARG A 62 20.73 3.27 -9.66
N ALA A 63 20.84 2.13 -8.98
CA ALA A 63 21.84 1.09 -9.31
C ALA A 63 21.63 0.48 -10.69
N CYS A 64 20.39 0.44 -11.19
CA CYS A 64 20.08 -0.02 -12.54
C CYS A 64 20.43 0.99 -13.64
N ALA A 65 20.68 2.26 -13.30
CA ALA A 65 20.89 3.36 -14.25
C ALA A 65 19.92 3.38 -15.46
N PRO A 66 18.59 3.30 -15.24
CA PRO A 66 17.63 3.14 -16.32
C PRO A 66 17.39 4.46 -17.08
N ARG A 67 17.07 4.36 -18.38
CA ARG A 67 16.55 5.50 -19.17
C ARG A 67 15.13 5.89 -18.77
N HIS A 68 14.30 4.90 -18.40
CA HIS A 68 12.90 5.09 -18.02
C HIS A 68 12.57 4.30 -16.76
N VAL A 69 11.73 4.88 -15.89
CA VAL A 69 11.14 4.18 -14.75
C VAL A 69 9.63 4.25 -14.84
N VAL A 70 8.98 3.10 -14.70
CA VAL A 70 7.51 2.98 -14.70
C VAL A 70 7.07 2.57 -13.31
N ILE A 71 6.25 3.39 -12.65
CA ILE A 71 5.75 3.12 -11.30
C ILE A 71 4.30 2.67 -11.38
N PHE A 72 4.02 1.45 -10.89
CA PHE A 72 2.69 0.85 -10.83
C PHE A 72 2.54 0.03 -9.54
N HIS A 73 1.32 -0.44 -9.24
CA HIS A 73 1.01 -1.18 -7.99
C HIS A 73 1.37 -0.39 -6.71
N ALA A 74 1.20 0.92 -6.76
CA ALA A 74 1.27 1.83 -5.62
C ALA A 74 -0.01 2.65 -5.58
N ASP A 75 -0.35 3.17 -4.41
CA ASP A 75 -1.38 4.21 -4.28
C ASP A 75 -0.91 5.53 -4.92
N GLN A 76 -1.81 6.52 -4.95
CA GLN A 76 -1.54 7.80 -5.60
C GLN A 76 -0.40 8.57 -4.91
N ASP A 77 -0.41 8.61 -3.58
CA ASP A 77 0.60 9.34 -2.82
C ASP A 77 1.98 8.68 -2.96
N GLY A 78 2.05 7.35 -2.88
CA GLY A 78 3.30 6.60 -2.99
C GLY A 78 3.93 6.70 -4.38
N ARG A 79 3.12 6.70 -5.44
CA ARG A 79 3.64 6.87 -6.81
C ARG A 79 4.09 8.30 -7.09
N GLU A 80 3.39 9.31 -6.59
CA GLU A 80 3.80 10.71 -6.73
C GLU A 80 5.09 10.98 -5.97
N ALA A 81 5.20 10.51 -4.72
CA ALA A 81 6.40 10.66 -3.92
C ALA A 81 7.65 10.06 -4.59
N LEU A 82 7.55 8.83 -5.13
CA LEU A 82 8.65 8.21 -5.88
C LEU A 82 8.96 8.96 -7.18
N SER A 83 7.93 9.44 -7.89
CA SER A 83 8.11 10.24 -9.11
C SER A 83 8.90 11.52 -8.84
N SER A 84 8.55 12.25 -7.77
CA SER A 84 9.27 13.48 -7.38
C SER A 84 10.74 13.20 -7.04
N ILE A 85 11.06 12.07 -6.43
CA ILE A 85 12.44 11.69 -6.12
C ILE A 85 13.27 11.45 -7.38
N PHE A 86 12.65 10.87 -8.42
CA PHE A 86 13.32 10.47 -9.65
C PHE A 86 13.28 11.54 -10.75
N ALA A 87 12.48 12.60 -10.60
CA ALA A 87 12.14 13.56 -11.65
C ALA A 87 13.35 14.22 -12.33
N GLU A 88 14.45 14.42 -11.59
CA GLU A 88 15.68 15.04 -12.11
C GLU A 88 16.72 14.03 -12.63
N GLU A 89 16.51 12.73 -12.38
CA GLU A 89 17.50 11.68 -12.66
C GLU A 89 17.12 10.79 -13.85
N MET A 90 15.82 10.61 -14.10
CA MET A 90 15.31 9.63 -15.07
C MET A 90 13.90 10.00 -15.55
N LYS A 91 13.51 9.48 -16.72
CA LYS A 91 12.15 9.72 -17.25
C LYS A 91 11.15 8.79 -16.55
N VAL A 92 10.37 9.36 -15.63
CA VAL A 92 9.34 8.63 -14.85
C VAL A 92 8.00 8.59 -15.59
N HIS A 93 7.34 7.44 -15.53
CA HIS A 93 6.00 7.23 -16.08
C HIS A 93 5.05 6.72 -14.99
N LEU A 94 3.88 7.35 -14.90
CA LEU A 94 2.81 7.01 -13.96
C LEU A 94 1.56 6.54 -14.72
N PRO A 95 1.59 5.37 -15.38
CA PRO A 95 0.46 4.91 -16.17
C PRO A 95 -0.80 4.74 -15.31
N THR A 96 -1.94 5.08 -15.86
CA THR A 96 -3.24 4.75 -15.26
C THR A 96 -3.72 3.40 -15.80
N ASN A 97 -4.56 2.71 -15.03
CA ASN A 97 -5.05 1.40 -15.43
C ASN A 97 -5.74 1.47 -16.79
N ARG A 98 -5.41 0.50 -17.67
CA ARG A 98 -5.93 0.38 -19.04
C ARG A 98 -5.49 1.50 -19.99
N VAL A 99 -4.49 2.30 -19.63
CA VAL A 99 -3.85 3.25 -20.53
C VAL A 99 -2.50 2.71 -20.96
N GLU A 100 -2.30 2.63 -22.27
CA GLU A 100 -1.04 2.19 -22.87
C GLU A 100 -0.01 3.33 -22.84
N ILE A 101 1.26 2.97 -22.64
CA ILE A 101 2.40 3.89 -22.78
C ILE A 101 3.43 3.28 -23.70
N LEU A 102 4.05 4.11 -24.54
CA LEU A 102 5.19 3.74 -25.37
C LEU A 102 6.46 4.31 -24.75
N LEU A 103 7.50 3.48 -24.66
CA LEU A 103 8.83 3.89 -24.20
C LEU A 103 9.76 3.98 -25.42
N GLU A 104 10.38 5.14 -25.63
CA GLU A 104 11.29 5.45 -26.75
C GLU A 104 12.70 5.84 -26.26
#